data_AF-A0AAU2JEE9-F1
#
_entry.id   AF-A0AAU2JEE9-F1
#
_cell.length_a   1.000
_cell.length_b   1.000
_cell.length_c   1.000
_cell.angle_alpha   90.00
_cell.angle_beta   90.00
_cell.angle_gamma   90.00
#
_symmetry.space_group_name_H-M   'P 1'
#
loop_
_entity.id
_entity.type
_entity.pdbx_description
1 polymer ?
#
loop_
_entity_poly.entity_id
_entity_poly.type
_entity_poly.pdbx_seq_one_letter_code
_entity_poly.pdbx_strand_id
1 'polypeptide(L)'
;MRLTVEDLRVLIRQGVGLVYVLPLALEVLREQPLAEGDLYEGELLSAVLTRTPETWKASPALARDLRPIVPALVAPPSFVRQAATQFLALIRSARSTTGDG
;
A
#
# COMPACT_ATOMS: atom_id res chain seq x y z
N MET A 1 13.57 -19.95 0.84
CA MET A 1 13.22 -19.03 -0.27
C MET A 1 12.51 -17.84 0.36
N ARG A 2 13.09 -16.65 0.28
CA ARG A 2 12.49 -15.40 0.79
C ARG A 2 11.98 -14.62 -0.42
N LEU A 3 10.77 -14.07 -0.33
CA LEU A 3 10.21 -13.23 -1.39
C LEU A 3 11.03 -11.95 -1.50
N THR A 4 11.39 -11.57 -2.72
CA THR A 4 12.04 -10.30 -3.03
C THR A 4 11.01 -9.17 -3.07
N VAL A 5 11.47 -7.91 -3.10
CA VAL A 5 10.62 -6.72 -3.33
C VAL A 5 9.82 -6.88 -4.63
N GLU A 6 10.47 -7.39 -5.67
CA GLU A 6 9.85 -7.63 -6.97
C GLU A 6 8.78 -8.72 -6.92
N ASP A 7 9.06 -9.86 -6.24
CA ASP A 7 8.07 -10.92 -6.07
C ASP A 7 6.83 -10.41 -5.34
N LEU A 8 7.01 -9.66 -4.25
CA LEU A 8 5.92 -9.06 -3.48
C LEU A 8 5.09 -8.13 -4.37
N ARG A 9 5.75 -7.25 -5.12
CA ARG A 9 5.10 -6.30 -6.02
C ARG A 9 4.28 -7.02 -7.09
N VAL A 10 4.83 -8.05 -7.74
CA VAL A 10 4.13 -8.82 -8.78
C VAL A 10 2.91 -9.52 -8.22
N LEU A 11 3.07 -10.24 -7.09
CA LEU A 11 1.96 -10.95 -6.44
C LEU A 11 0.85 -9.98 -6.01
N ILE A 12 1.24 -8.84 -5.44
CA ILE A 12 0.29 -7.78 -5.07
C ILE A 12 -0.45 -7.31 -6.33
N ARG A 13 0.26 -6.95 -7.41
CA ARG A 13 -0.34 -6.50 -8.70
C ARG A 13 -1.32 -7.49 -9.31
N GLN A 14 -1.06 -8.78 -9.16
CA GLN A 14 -1.95 -9.84 -9.65
C GLN A 14 -3.10 -10.15 -8.69
N GLY A 15 -3.11 -9.58 -7.48
CA GLY A 15 -4.12 -9.87 -6.47
C GLY A 15 -3.96 -11.27 -5.84
N VAL A 16 -2.77 -11.87 -5.95
CA VAL A 16 -2.52 -13.23 -5.49
C VAL A 16 -2.15 -13.23 -4.02
N GLY A 17 -2.91 -13.98 -3.21
CA GLY A 17 -2.59 -14.20 -1.80
C GLY A 17 -2.49 -12.92 -0.97
N LEU A 18 -3.24 -11.86 -1.32
CA LEU A 18 -3.09 -10.51 -0.72
C LEU A 18 -3.11 -10.52 0.81
N VAL A 19 -3.90 -11.38 1.44
CA VAL A 19 -3.96 -11.53 2.90
C VAL A 19 -2.62 -11.91 3.53
N TYR A 20 -1.76 -12.60 2.80
CA TYR A 20 -0.42 -13.02 3.23
C TYR A 20 0.67 -12.07 2.71
N VAL A 21 0.52 -11.58 1.47
CA VAL A 21 1.57 -10.79 0.81
C VAL A 21 1.59 -9.33 1.28
N LEU A 22 0.42 -8.73 1.56
CA LEU A 22 0.36 -7.35 2.02
C LEU A 22 1.07 -7.14 3.38
N PRO A 23 0.88 -7.98 4.41
CA PRO A 23 1.66 -7.86 5.65
C PRO A 23 3.18 -7.86 5.42
N LEU A 24 3.68 -8.75 4.56
CA LEU A 24 5.11 -8.85 4.24
C LEU A 24 5.61 -7.60 3.51
N ALA A 25 4.82 -7.07 2.57
CA ALA A 25 5.15 -5.81 1.91
C ALA A 25 5.17 -4.64 2.91
N LEU A 26 4.28 -4.61 3.90
CA LEU A 26 4.28 -3.59 4.94
C LEU A 26 5.53 -3.66 5.82
N GLU A 27 6.07 -4.84 6.12
CA GLU A 27 7.34 -4.97 6.84
C GLU A 27 8.47 -4.29 6.07
N VAL A 28 8.60 -4.56 4.77
CA VAL A 28 9.59 -3.92 3.89
C VAL A 28 9.38 -2.40 3.86
N LEU A 29 8.14 -1.95 3.66
CA LEU A 29 7.81 -0.53 3.52
C LEU A 29 7.99 0.28 4.81
N ARG A 30 7.99 -0.36 5.98
CA ARG A 30 8.30 0.32 7.25
C ARG A 30 9.79 0.64 7.37
N GLU A 31 10.64 -0.25 6.88
CA GLU A 31 12.10 -0.05 6.89
C GLU A 31 12.54 0.84 5.72
N GLN A 32 11.99 0.60 4.53
CA GLN A 32 12.30 1.32 3.31
C GLN A 32 11.00 1.66 2.54
N PRO A 33 10.36 2.80 2.86
CA PRO A 33 9.09 3.21 2.24
C PRO A 33 9.13 3.34 0.72
N LEU A 34 10.31 3.65 0.19
CA LEU A 34 10.59 3.78 -1.23
C LEU A 34 11.45 2.61 -1.73
N ALA A 35 11.24 1.40 -1.19
CA ALA A 35 11.96 0.21 -1.64
C ALA A 35 11.93 0.09 -3.18
N GLU A 36 13.11 -0.09 -3.75
CA GLU A 36 13.32 -0.26 -5.19
C GLU A 36 13.17 -1.74 -5.54
N GLY A 37 12.31 -2.03 -6.53
CA GLY A 37 12.26 -3.33 -7.19
C GLY A 37 13.18 -3.33 -8.40
N ASP A 38 12.75 -3.95 -9.50
CA ASP A 38 13.55 -4.02 -10.71
C ASP A 38 13.32 -2.82 -11.66
N LEU A 39 12.31 -1.98 -11.41
CA LEU A 39 11.91 -0.90 -12.32
C LEU A 39 12.19 0.48 -11.76
N TYR A 40 11.56 0.84 -10.64
CA TYR A 40 11.61 2.19 -10.08
C TYR A 40 11.46 2.20 -8.55
N GLU A 41 12.14 3.15 -7.93
CA GLU A 41 12.02 3.46 -6.51
C GLU A 41 10.55 3.70 -6.09
N GLY A 42 10.07 3.00 -5.06
CA GLY A 42 8.71 3.14 -4.54
C GLY A 42 7.62 2.42 -5.34
N GLU A 43 7.97 1.57 -6.29
CA GLU A 43 6.99 0.77 -7.03
C GLU A 43 6.23 -0.23 -6.17
N LEU A 44 6.87 -0.79 -5.13
CA LEU A 44 6.19 -1.65 -4.16
C LEU A 44 5.11 -0.86 -3.42
N LEU A 45 5.43 0.35 -2.95
CA LEU A 45 4.47 1.20 -2.27
C LEU A 45 3.30 1.58 -3.18
N SER A 46 3.58 1.91 -4.44
CA SER A 46 2.52 2.19 -5.43
C SER A 46 1.64 0.96 -5.69
N ALA A 47 2.24 -0.24 -5.82
CA ALA A 47 1.50 -1.48 -5.97
C ALA A 47 0.60 -1.74 -4.76
N VAL A 48 1.06 -1.47 -3.55
CA VAL A 48 0.23 -1.58 -2.34
C VAL A 48 -0.88 -0.53 -2.35
N LEU A 49 -0.57 0.77 -2.48
CA LEU A 49 -1.55 1.86 -2.37
C LEU A 49 -2.68 1.81 -3.41
N THR A 50 -2.42 1.24 -4.59
CA THR A 50 -3.38 1.13 -5.69
C THR A 50 -4.30 -0.09 -5.59
N ARG A 51 -4.31 -0.81 -4.46
CA ARG A 51 -5.30 -1.88 -4.23
C ARG A 51 -6.71 -1.35 -4.10
N THR A 52 -7.65 -2.20 -4.50
CA THR A 52 -9.06 -1.83 -4.60
C THR A 52 -9.62 -1.50 -3.21
N PRO A 53 -10.67 -0.67 -3.13
CA PRO A 53 -11.31 -0.36 -1.84
C PRO A 53 -11.71 -1.60 -1.03
N GLU A 54 -12.12 -2.67 -1.71
CA GLU A 54 -12.53 -3.94 -1.11
C GLU A 54 -11.39 -4.59 -0.32
N THR A 55 -10.15 -4.46 -0.82
CA THR A 55 -8.95 -4.96 -0.13
C THR A 55 -8.79 -4.29 1.23
N TRP A 56 -8.97 -2.97 1.29
CA TRP A 56 -8.83 -2.20 2.54
C TRP A 56 -10.01 -2.38 3.48
N LYS A 57 -11.22 -2.60 2.95
CA LYS A 57 -12.39 -2.97 3.74
C LYS A 57 -12.23 -4.35 4.37
N ALA A 58 -11.66 -5.31 3.64
CA ALA A 58 -11.38 -6.65 4.13
C ALA A 58 -10.22 -6.70 5.14
N SER A 59 -9.35 -5.69 5.17
CA SER A 59 -8.23 -5.60 6.11
C SER A 59 -8.01 -4.16 6.63
N PRO A 60 -8.91 -3.65 7.49
CA PRO A 60 -8.81 -2.29 8.01
C PRO A 60 -7.53 -2.02 8.81
N ALA A 61 -6.99 -3.05 9.48
CA ALA A 61 -5.74 -2.98 10.21
C ALA A 61 -4.55 -2.64 9.28
N LEU A 62 -4.47 -3.28 8.11
CA LEU A 62 -3.41 -3.00 7.13
C LEU A 62 -3.51 -1.57 6.60
N ALA A 63 -4.71 -1.07 6.33
CA ALA A 63 -4.91 0.30 5.90
C ALA A 63 -4.47 1.32 6.97
N ARG A 64 -4.72 1.01 8.25
CA ARG A 64 -4.29 1.83 9.39
C ARG A 64 -2.77 1.90 9.49
N ASP A 65 -2.10 0.77 9.31
CA ASP A 65 -0.65 0.66 9.41
C ASP A 65 0.09 1.31 8.24
N LEU A 66 -0.55 1.37 7.06
CA LEU A 66 0.00 2.03 5.86
C LEU A 66 -0.15 3.55 5.90
N ARG A 67 -1.22 4.06 6.55
CA ARG A 67 -1.52 5.50 6.65
C ARG A 67 -0.35 6.37 7.12
N PRO A 68 0.44 6.02 8.16
CA PRO A 68 1.57 6.85 8.61
C PRO A 68 2.77 6.85 7.66
N ILE A 69 2.91 5.83 6.79
CA ILE A 69 4.05 5.71 5.87
C ILE A 69 3.99 6.81 4.80
N VAL A 70 2.79 7.09 4.29
CA VAL A 70 2.55 8.06 3.20
C VAL A 70 3.03 9.49 3.51
N PRO A 71 2.64 10.14 4.62
CA PRO A 71 3.09 11.51 4.93
C PRO A 71 4.56 11.59 5.35
N ALA A 72 5.19 10.47 5.72
CA ALA A 72 6.60 10.43 6.10
C ALA A 72 7.56 10.43 4.89
N LEU A 73 7.03 10.29 3.67
CA LEU A 73 7.83 10.28 2.45
C LEU A 73 8.43 11.66 2.15
N VAL A 74 9.75 11.72 2.06
CA VAL A 74 10.47 12.93 1.62
C VAL A 74 10.63 12.86 0.10
N ALA A 75 10.08 13.85 -0.61
CA ALA A 75 10.19 13.99 -2.07
C ALA A 75 9.87 12.71 -2.91
N PRO A 76 8.73 12.02 -2.68
CA PRO A 76 8.43 10.79 -3.42
C PRO A 76 8.21 11.05 -4.93
N PRO A 77 8.48 10.05 -5.79
CA PRO A 77 8.13 10.12 -7.21
C PRO A 77 6.67 10.48 -7.44
N SER A 78 6.38 11.13 -8.58
CA SER A 78 5.03 11.65 -8.89
C SER A 78 3.96 10.55 -8.89
N PHE A 79 4.28 9.34 -9.35
CA PHE A 79 3.35 8.21 -9.36
C PHE A 79 3.02 7.72 -7.94
N VAL A 80 4.00 7.69 -7.03
CA VAL A 80 3.80 7.36 -5.62
C VAL A 80 2.94 8.42 -4.96
N ARG A 81 3.22 9.69 -5.20
CA ARG A 81 2.44 10.83 -4.66
C ARG A 81 0.98 10.81 -5.09
N GLN A 82 0.72 10.47 -6.36
CA GLN A 82 -0.64 10.32 -6.88
C GLN A 82 -1.37 9.15 -6.22
N ALA A 83 -0.74 7.97 -6.16
CA ALA A 83 -1.30 6.79 -5.52
C ALA A 83 -1.61 7.04 -4.03
N ALA A 84 -0.68 7.68 -3.32
CA ALA A 84 -0.85 8.10 -1.92
C ALA A 84 -2.07 9.00 -1.73
N THR A 85 -2.21 10.01 -2.58
CA THR A 85 -3.34 10.96 -2.51
C THR A 85 -4.67 10.25 -2.71
N GLN A 86 -4.76 9.37 -3.70
CA GLN A 86 -5.97 8.57 -3.98
C GLN A 86 -6.30 7.62 -2.82
N PHE A 87 -5.29 6.91 -2.30
CA PHE A 87 -5.45 6.04 -1.14
C PHE A 87 -5.98 6.80 0.08
N LEU A 88 -5.39 7.94 0.42
CA LEU A 88 -5.82 8.76 1.57
C LEU A 88 -7.25 9.29 1.41
N ALA A 89 -7.68 9.61 0.19
CA ALA A 89 -9.06 9.99 -0.10
C ALA A 89 -10.01 8.81 0.11
N LEU A 90 -9.67 7.64 -0.45
CA LEU A 90 -10.46 6.41 -0.35
C LEU A 90 -10.69 6.00 1.11
N ILE A 91 -9.64 5.94 1.93
CA ILE A 91 -9.77 5.53 3.34
C ILE A 91 -10.52 6.56 4.19
N ARG A 92 -10.59 7.82 3.74
CA ARG A 92 -11.38 8.87 4.42
C ARG A 92 -12.86 8.67 4.14
N SER A 93 -13.22 8.45 2.87
CA SER A 93 -14.61 8.21 2.46
C SER A 93 -15.19 6.95 3.09
N ALA A 94 -14.38 5.90 3.26
CA ALA A 94 -14.81 4.66 3.92
C ALA A 94 -15.16 4.84 5.42
N ARG A 95 -14.64 5.86 6.10
CA ARG A 95 -14.97 6.15 7.51
C ARG A 95 -16.26 6.96 7.68
N SER A 96 -16.68 7.69 6.65
CA SER A 96 -17.88 8.54 6.70
C SER A 96 -19.19 7.76 6.53
N THR A 97 -19.14 6.47 6.18
CA THR A 97 -20.31 5.59 6.00
C THR A 97 -20.61 4.71 7.21
N THR A 98 -19.96 4.94 8.35
CA THR A 98 -20.22 4.21 9.60
C THR A 98 -20.40 5.21 10.73
N GLY A 99 -21.62 5.75 10.81
CA GLY A 99 -21.98 6.78 11.77
C GLY A 99 -23.22 7.55 11.35
N ASP A 100 -24.33 6.84 11.11
CA ASP A 100 -25.67 7.35 11.47
C ASP A 100 -26.65 6.18 11.44
N GLY A 101 -27.32 5.95 12.57
CA GLY A 101 -28.22 4.82 12.84
C GLY A 101 -28.47 4.67 14.32
#